data_AF-H9UDC6-F1
#
_entry.id   AF-H9UDC6-F1
#
_cell.length_a   1.000
_cell.length_b   1.000
_cell.length_c   1.000
_cell.angle_alpha   90.00
_cell.angle_beta   90.00
_cell.angle_gamma   90.00
#
_symmetry.space_group_name_H-M   'P 1'
#
loop_
_entity.id
_entity.type
_entity.pdbx_description
1 polymer ?
#
loop_
_entity_poly.entity_id
_entity_poly.type
_entity_poly.pdbx_seq_one_letter_code
_entity_poly.pdbx_strand_id
1 'polypeptide(L)' 'MKRLVLRWVVGFDENNEPIYRRQNITVSDAFSPENAQTVVSILDKYSKYMCESAQIVTTESVGDGL' A
#
# COMPACT_ATOMS: atom_id res chain seq x y z
N MET A 1 14.83 -3.04 -6.57
CA MET A 1 13.37 -3.09 -6.81
C MET A 1 12.66 -2.62 -5.56
N LYS A 2 11.54 -1.90 -5.72
CA LYS A 2 10.72 -1.38 -4.62
C LYS A 2 9.36 -2.08 -4.59
N ARG A 3 8.66 -1.98 -3.46
CA ARG A 3 7.30 -2.52 -3.29
C ARG A 3 6.41 -1.45 -2.69
N LEU A 4 5.32 -1.14 -3.37
CA LEU A 4 4.24 -0.32 -2.82
C LEU A 4 3.28 -1.24 -2.06
N VAL A 5 3.12 -0.98 -0.77
CA VAL A 5 2.20 -1.67 0.12
C VAL A 5 1.04 -0.74 0.41
N LEU A 6 -0.16 -1.15 0.01
CA LEU A 6 -1.40 -0.40 0.20
C LEU A 6 -2.28 -1.14 1.20
N ARG A 7 -2.91 -0.41 2.11
CA ARG A 7 -3.88 -0.94 3.06
C ARG A 7 -5.22 -0.24 2.87
N TRP A 8 -6.23 -1.03 2.54
CA TRP A 8 -7.60 -0.61 2.31
C TRP A 8 -8.47 -0.98 3.50
N VAL A 9 -9.39 -0.10 3.90
CA VAL A 9 -10.53 -0.47 4.75
C VAL A 9 -11.65 -0.93 3.82
N VAL A 10 -11.98 -2.22 3.89
CA VAL A 10 -12.98 -2.84 3.00
C VAL A 10 -14.37 -2.95 3.62
N GLY A 11 -14.49 -2.66 4.91
CA GLY A 11 -15.73 -2.71 5.68
C GLY A 11 -15.45 -2.74 7.17
N PHE A 12 -16.48 -2.97 7.96
CA PHE A 12 -16.41 -3.18 9.40
C PHE A 12 -17.04 -4.53 9.72
N ASP A 13 -16.52 -5.22 10.73
CA ASP A 13 -17.09 -6.47 11.22
C ASP A 13 -18.28 -6.23 12.18
N GLU A 14 -18.80 -7.31 12.77
CA GLU A 14 -19.93 -7.25 13.70
C GLU A 14 -19.63 -6.48 15.00
N ASN A 15 -18.34 -6.31 15.34
CA ASN A 15 -17.88 -5.54 16.50
C ASN A 15 -17.52 -4.08 16.12
N ASN A 16 -17.82 -3.68 14.87
CA ASN A 16 -17.48 -2.38 14.30
C ASN A 16 -15.97 -2.15 14.20
N GLU A 17 -15.18 -3.23 14.09
CA GLU A 17 -13.74 -3.16 13.86
C GLU A 17 -13.46 -3.10 12.33
N PRO A 18 -12.56 -2.21 11.87
CA PRO A 18 -12.26 -2.07 10.45
C PRO A 18 -11.57 -3.32 9.90
N ILE A 19 -12.15 -3.88 8.84
CA ILE A 19 -11.57 -4.99 8.08
C ILE A 19 -10.59 -4.41 7.07
N TYR A 20 -9.32 -4.83 7.17
CA TYR A 20 -8.27 -4.35 6.28
C TYR A 20 -7.93 -5.34 5.17
N ARG A 21 -7.75 -4.84 3.95
CA ARG A 21 -7.16 -5.58 2.84
C ARG A 21 -5.81 -4.98 2.48
N ARG A 22 -4.76 -5.79 2.52
CA ARG A 22 -3.43 -5.38 2.09
C ARG A 22 -3.17 -5.79 0.64
N GLN A 23 -2.60 -4.89 -0.14
CA GLN A 23 -2.17 -5.15 -1.50
C GLN A 23 -0.70 -4.78 -1.66
N ASN A 24 0.07 -5.68 -2.26
CA ASN A 24 1.48 -5.50 -2.52
C ASN A 24 1.70 -5.37 -4.03
N ILE A 25 2.27 -4.26 -4.47
CA ILE A 25 2.55 -3.98 -5.87
C ILE A 25 4.06 -3.81 -6.02
N THR A 26 4.68 -4.63 -6.87
CA THR A 26 6.10 -4.46 -7.21
C THR A 26 6.22 -3.24 -8.12
N VAL A 27 7.08 -2.29 -7.73
CA VAL A 27 7.30 -1.03 -8.46
C VAL A 27 8.80 -0.86 -8.76
N SER A 28 9.11 -0.07 -9.78
CA SER A 28 10.49 0.20 -10.17
C SER A 28 11.24 0.98 -9.08
N ASP A 29 12.57 0.94 -9.10
CA ASP A 29 13.39 1.74 -8.16
C ASP A 29 13.24 3.26 -8.37
N ALA A 30 12.85 3.69 -9.57
CA ALA A 30 12.49 5.07 -9.87
C ALA A 30 11.16 5.52 -9.25
N PHE A 31 10.39 4.60 -8.64
CA PHE A 31 9.13 4.94 -8.00
C PHE A 31 9.37 5.84 -6.77
N SER A 32 8.81 7.05 -6.82
CA SER A 32 8.94 8.08 -5.79
C SER A 32 7.70 8.11 -4.87
N PRO A 33 7.82 8.74 -3.68
CA PRO A 33 6.68 8.99 -2.81
C PRO A 33 5.53 9.76 -3.49
N GLU A 34 5.84 10.67 -4.41
CA GLU A 34 4.83 11.44 -5.18
C GLU A 34 3.97 10.53 -6.07
N ASN A 35 4.59 9.49 -6.66
CA ASN A 35 3.86 8.47 -7.41
C ASN A 35 2.95 7.66 -6.50
N ALA A 36 3.39 7.32 -5.27
CA ALA A 36 2.54 6.64 -4.30
C ALA A 36 1.32 7.49 -3.92
N GLN A 37 1.50 8.79 -3.69
CA GLN A 37 0.40 9.70 -3.39
C GLN A 37 -0.59 9.78 -4.55
N THR A 38 -0.10 9.84 -5.79
CA THR A 38 -0.95 9.83 -6.98
C THR A 38 -1.76 8.54 -7.10
N VAL A 39 -1.14 7.39 -6.83
CA VAL A 39 -1.83 6.08 -6.79
C VAL A 39 -2.91 6.08 -5.70
N VAL A 40 -2.62 6.58 -4.51
CA VAL A 40 -3.62 6.71 -3.43
C VAL A 40 -4.77 7.60 -3.86
N SER A 41 -4.51 8.78 -4.41
CA SER A 41 -5.57 9.71 -4.86
C SER A 41 -6.43 9.14 -5.99
N ILE A 42 -5.83 8.40 -6.94
CA ILE A 42 -6.58 7.71 -8.00
C ILE A 42 -7.46 6.64 -7.38
N LEU A 43 -6.91 5.82 -6.49
CA LEU A 43 -7.64 4.73 -5.89
C LEU A 43 -8.74 5.23 -4.96
N ASP A 44 -8.52 6.30 -4.20
CA ASP A 44 -9.57 6.94 -3.38
C ASP A 44 -10.73 7.44 -4.26
N LYS A 45 -10.42 8.05 -5.41
CA LYS A 45 -11.43 8.54 -6.36
C LYS A 45 -12.27 7.43 -7.00
N TYR A 46 -11.68 6.27 -7.29
CA TYR A 46 -12.34 5.20 -8.07
C TYR A 46 -12.70 3.95 -7.24
N SER A 47 -12.26 3.87 -6.00
CA SER A 47 -12.57 2.77 -5.09
C SER A 47 -13.80 3.09 -4.24
N LYS A 48 -14.52 2.04 -3.85
CA LYS A 48 -15.53 2.13 -2.78
C LYS A 48 -14.92 1.98 -1.39
N TYR A 49 -13.60 1.74 -1.33
CA TYR A 49 -12.84 1.44 -0.12
C TYR A 49 -11.91 2.61 0.22
N MET A 50 -11.84 2.94 1.51
CA MET A 50 -10.95 3.99 2.00
C MET A 50 -9.51 3.49 2.08
N CYS A 51 -8.58 4.25 1.52
CA CYS A 51 -7.15 3.99 1.69
C CYS A 51 -6.72 4.43 3.09
N GLU A 52 -6.26 3.51 3.93
CA GLU A 52 -5.75 3.83 5.27
C GLU A 52 -4.27 4.22 5.21
N SER A 53 -3.46 3.44 4.53
CA SER A 53 -2.03 3.71 4.43
C SER A 53 -1.41 3.23 3.12
N ALA A 54 -0.41 3.96 2.66
CA ALA A 54 0.43 3.61 1.53
C ALA A 54 1.89 3.75 1.92
N GLN A 55 2.67 2.69 1.74
CA GLN A 55 4.07 2.64 2.13
C GLN A 55 4.92 2.10 0.99
N ILE A 56 6.01 2.79 0.67
CA ILE A 56 7.03 2.28 -0.25
C ILE A 56 8.07 1.55 0.58
N VAL A 57 8.16 0.24 0.39
CA VAL A 57 9.18 -0.60 0.99
C VAL A 57 10.27 -0.82 -0.05
N THR A 58 11.47 -0.31 0.23
CA THR A 58 12.68 -0.74 -0.46
C THR A 58 13.07 -2.10 0.10
N THR A 59 13.02 -3.15 -0.73
CA THR A 59 13.84 -4.33 -0.47
C THR A 59 15.27 -3.93 -0.78
N GLU A 60 15.92 -3.27 0.18
CA GLU A 60 17.36 -3.42 0.28
C GLU A 60 17.56 -4.92 0.49
N SER A 61 18.33 -5.57 -0.39
CA SER A 61 18.81 -6.91 -0.09
C SER A 61 19.53 -6.79 1.25
N VAL A 62 18.87 -7.17 2.33
CA VAL A 62 19.55 -7.61 3.54
C VAL A 62 20.37 -8.79 3.05
N GLY A 63 21.64 -8.50 2.75
CA GLY A 63 22.60 -9.53 2.38
C GLY A 63 22.50 -10.61 3.43
N ASP A 64 22.47 -11.85 2.94
CA ASP A 64 22.74 -13.08 3.67
C ASP A 64 23.70 -12.79 4.83
N GLY A 65 23.12 -12.58 6.00
CA GLY A 65 23.82 -12.17 7.20
C GLY A 65 24.08 -13.40 8.04
N LEU A 66 25.03 -14.21 7.58
CA LEU A 66 25.74 -15.31 8.26
C LEU A 66 24.95 -16.62 8.50
#